data_AF-A0A257A976-F1
#
_entry.id   AF-A0A257A976-F1
#
_cell.length_a   1.000
_cell.length_b   1.000
_cell.length_c   1.000
_cell.angle_alpha   90.00
_cell.angle_beta   90.00
_cell.angle_gamma   90.00
#
_symmetry.space_group_name_H-M   'P 1'
#
loop_
_entity.id
_entity.type
_entity.pdbx_description
1 polymer ?
#
loop_
_entity_poly.entity_id
_entity_poly.type
_entity_poly.pdbx_seq_one_letter_code
_entity_poly.pdbx_strand_id
1 'polypeptide(L)'
;MEAPVISPPKPIVKVPVLKREAGVPSKKYKVGKGYSIGELQKVGLTVEEARKLGIYVDERRESVYEENIKALSEWLEKVKRGEIVPPKPTKAKEAKVKPQRRRVFKGLTKAGRKCRGLLSVKLRETHRYKWKRKAKERKLKKRHEAKRAKGGH
;
A
#
# COMPACT_ATOMS: atom_id res chain seq x y z
N MET A 1 -23.87 29.72 -5.96
CA MET A 1 -23.80 29.26 -4.56
C MET A 1 -22.86 28.07 -4.53
N GLU A 2 -21.83 28.10 -3.69
CA GLU A 2 -20.84 27.01 -3.61
C GLU A 2 -21.46 25.80 -2.89
N ALA A 3 -21.36 24.61 -3.47
CA ALA A 3 -21.95 23.41 -2.88
C ALA A 3 -21.26 23.06 -1.54
N PRO A 4 -22.00 22.63 -0.51
CA PRO A 4 -21.43 22.35 0.80
C PRO A 4 -20.45 21.19 0.75
N VAL A 5 -19.34 21.32 1.49
CA VAL A 5 -18.36 20.24 1.66
C VAL A 5 -18.88 19.26 2.72
N ILE A 6 -19.45 18.13 2.30
CA ILE A 6 -20.02 17.13 3.21
C ILE A 6 -19.16 15.86 3.15
N SER A 7 -18.70 15.42 4.32
CA SER A 7 -17.95 14.17 4.48
C SER A 7 -18.83 12.95 4.22
N PRO A 8 -18.26 11.83 3.72
CA PRO A 8 -19.01 10.59 3.54
C PRO A 8 -19.57 10.06 4.88
N PRO A 9 -20.70 9.34 4.86
CA PRO A 9 -21.25 8.73 6.05
C PRO A 9 -20.23 7.78 6.69
N LYS A 10 -20.23 7.70 8.02
CA LYS A 10 -19.32 6.77 8.71
C LYS A 10 -19.93 5.37 8.68
N PRO A 11 -19.15 4.32 8.37
CA PRO A 11 -19.67 2.96 8.28
C PRO A 11 -20.06 2.42 9.65
N ILE A 12 -21.15 1.67 9.71
CA ILE A 12 -21.66 1.01 10.90
C ILE A 12 -21.13 -0.43 10.93
N VAL A 13 -20.63 -0.88 12.09
CA VAL A 13 -20.01 -2.20 12.27
C VAL A 13 -20.53 -2.83 13.56
N LYS A 14 -20.73 -4.15 13.57
CA LYS A 14 -21.09 -4.89 14.79
C LYS A 14 -19.98 -4.81 15.84
N VAL A 15 -20.36 -4.69 17.11
CA VAL A 15 -19.42 -4.73 18.24
C VAL A 15 -19.04 -6.19 18.49
N PRO A 16 -17.74 -6.52 18.63
CA PRO A 16 -17.35 -7.86 19.03
C PRO A 16 -17.80 -8.13 20.47
N VAL A 17 -18.34 -9.32 20.71
CA VAL A 17 -18.75 -9.74 22.05
C VAL A 17 -17.49 -10.04 22.88
N LEU A 18 -17.33 -9.35 24.01
CA LEU A 18 -16.20 -9.61 24.90
C LEU A 18 -16.52 -10.78 25.84
N LYS A 19 -15.51 -11.56 26.24
CA LYS A 19 -15.68 -12.70 27.16
C LYS A 19 -16.32 -12.30 28.50
N ARG A 20 -16.03 -11.08 28.99
CA ARG A 20 -16.60 -10.52 30.21
C ARG A 20 -18.09 -10.16 30.11
N GLU A 21 -18.62 -10.04 28.90
CA GLU A 21 -19.99 -9.58 28.63
C GLU A 21 -21.00 -10.73 28.56
N ALA A 22 -20.58 -11.95 28.93
CA ALA A 22 -21.45 -13.13 29.04
C ALA A 22 -22.38 -13.39 27.83
N GLY A 23 -21.94 -13.01 26.63
CA GLY A 23 -22.68 -13.23 25.37
C GLY A 23 -23.48 -12.03 24.86
N VAL A 24 -23.71 -10.98 25.66
CA VAL A 24 -24.50 -9.81 25.25
C VAL A 24 -23.62 -8.56 25.20
N PRO A 25 -23.26 -8.06 24.00
CA PRO A 25 -22.43 -6.87 23.91
C PRO A 25 -23.18 -5.64 24.42
N SER A 26 -22.49 -4.72 25.10
CA SER A 26 -23.13 -3.51 25.66
C SER A 26 -23.81 -2.64 24.60
N LYS A 27 -23.31 -2.66 23.36
CA LYS A 27 -23.93 -2.04 22.18
C LYS A 27 -23.87 -3.03 21.03
N LYS A 28 -24.93 -3.13 20.22
CA LYS A 28 -24.95 -4.03 19.04
C LYS A 28 -24.04 -3.51 17.91
N TYR A 29 -24.01 -2.19 17.73
CA TYR A 29 -23.29 -1.53 16.65
C TYR A 29 -22.38 -0.41 17.18
N LYS A 30 -21.33 -0.14 16.43
CA LYS A 30 -20.41 0.98 16.62
C LYS A 30 -20.06 1.60 15.28
N VAL A 31 -19.53 2.82 15.34
CA VAL A 31 -18.94 3.46 14.17
C VAL A 31 -17.59 2.80 13.86
N GLY A 32 -17.44 2.33 12.62
CA GLY A 32 -16.20 1.76 12.11
C GLY A 32 -15.14 2.82 11.83
N LYS A 33 -13.87 2.40 11.74
CA LYS A 33 -12.77 3.29 11.37
C LYS A 33 -12.88 3.78 9.92
N GLY A 34 -13.35 2.91 9.02
CA GLY A 34 -13.45 3.16 7.59
C GLY A 34 -14.17 2.01 6.87
N TYR A 35 -14.47 2.22 5.59
CA TYR A 35 -15.13 1.23 4.74
C TYR A 35 -14.22 0.04 4.47
N SER A 36 -14.79 -1.16 4.40
CA SER A 36 -14.02 -2.36 4.06
C SER A 36 -13.73 -2.40 2.55
N ILE A 37 -12.72 -3.19 2.16
CA ILE A 37 -12.38 -3.37 0.74
C ILE A 37 -13.58 -3.97 -0.01
N GLY A 38 -14.29 -4.93 0.59
CA GLY A 38 -15.46 -5.56 -0.02
C GLY A 38 -16.66 -4.61 -0.19
N GLU A 39 -16.88 -3.68 0.76
CA GLU A 39 -17.90 -2.63 0.60
C GLU A 39 -17.57 -1.70 -0.57
N LEU A 40 -16.31 -1.26 -0.68
CA LEU A 40 -15.87 -0.38 -1.78
C LEU A 40 -15.95 -1.06 -3.15
N GLN A 41 -15.54 -2.32 -3.24
CA GLN A 41 -15.61 -3.09 -4.48
C GLN A 41 -17.05 -3.24 -4.98
N LYS A 42 -18.01 -3.50 -4.08
CA LYS A 42 -19.44 -3.57 -4.45
C LYS A 42 -20.01 -2.24 -4.95
N VAL A 43 -19.48 -1.13 -4.45
CA VAL A 43 -19.82 0.23 -4.93
C VAL A 43 -19.06 0.60 -6.22
N GLY A 44 -18.05 -0.20 -6.60
CA GLY A 44 -17.24 0.03 -7.80
C GLY A 44 -16.08 1.02 -7.60
N LEU A 45 -15.61 1.21 -6.36
CA LEU A 45 -14.46 2.05 -6.05
C LEU A 45 -13.20 1.22 -5.74
N THR A 46 -12.05 1.69 -6.22
CA THR A 46 -10.75 1.23 -5.74
C THR A 46 -10.36 1.94 -4.43
N VAL A 47 -9.43 1.34 -3.68
CA VAL A 47 -8.90 1.94 -2.43
C VAL A 47 -8.29 3.32 -2.68
N GLU A 48 -7.66 3.50 -3.84
CA GLU A 48 -7.04 4.78 -4.19
C GLU A 48 -8.06 5.87 -4.51
N GLU A 49 -9.08 5.55 -5.30
CA GLU A 49 -10.17 6.46 -5.65
C GLU A 49 -10.95 6.86 -4.40
N ALA A 50 -11.29 5.91 -3.54
CA ALA A 50 -11.97 6.18 -2.28
C ALA A 50 -11.17 7.18 -1.42
N ARG A 51 -9.85 6.98 -1.29
CA ARG A 51 -8.99 7.91 -0.55
C ARG A 51 -8.86 9.28 -1.23
N LYS A 52 -8.94 9.37 -2.55
CA LYS A 52 -8.97 10.65 -3.28
C LYS A 52 -10.27 11.41 -3.01
N LEU A 53 -11.38 10.71 -2.85
CA LEU A 53 -12.68 11.26 -2.45
C LEU A 53 -12.78 11.58 -0.94
N GLY A 54 -11.70 11.36 -0.19
CA GLY A 54 -11.64 11.61 1.26
C GLY A 54 -12.38 10.57 2.10
N ILE A 55 -12.71 9.40 1.51
CA ILE A 55 -13.30 8.26 2.22
C ILE A 55 -12.19 7.52 2.99
N TYR A 56 -12.42 7.29 4.28
CA TYR A 56 -11.55 6.45 5.09
C TYR A 56 -11.75 4.97 4.76
N VAL A 57 -10.65 4.28 4.48
CA VAL A 57 -10.63 2.86 4.11
C VAL A 57 -9.93 2.04 5.18
N ASP A 58 -10.57 0.99 5.67
CA ASP A 58 -10.01 0.01 6.59
C ASP A 58 -9.69 -1.29 5.84
N GLU A 59 -8.47 -1.38 5.32
CA GLU A 59 -7.99 -2.51 4.50
C GLU A 59 -7.99 -3.85 5.25
N ARG A 60 -8.04 -3.83 6.59
CA ARG A 60 -7.98 -5.04 7.42
C ARG A 60 -9.36 -5.65 7.71
N ARG A 61 -10.45 -4.93 7.41
CA ARG A 61 -11.81 -5.39 7.69
C ARG A 61 -12.34 -6.17 6.48
N GLU A 62 -12.74 -7.42 6.71
CA GLU A 62 -13.33 -8.27 5.67
C GLU A 62 -14.87 -8.25 5.69
N SER A 63 -15.48 -7.85 6.81
CA SER A 63 -16.95 -7.78 6.93
C SER A 63 -17.55 -6.74 5.97
N VAL A 64 -18.67 -7.13 5.36
CA VAL A 64 -19.42 -6.33 4.39
C VAL A 64 -20.84 -6.19 4.88
N TYR A 65 -21.31 -4.95 5.01
CA TYR A 65 -22.69 -4.64 5.42
C TYR A 65 -23.43 -3.93 4.30
N GLU A 66 -24.65 -4.39 4.00
CA GLU A 66 -25.48 -3.81 2.94
C GLU A 66 -25.92 -2.38 3.23
N GLU A 67 -26.20 -2.07 4.49
CA GLU A 67 -26.54 -0.71 4.95
C GLU A 67 -25.42 0.29 4.59
N ASN A 68 -24.16 -0.11 4.78
CA ASN A 68 -23.00 0.73 4.46
C ASN A 68 -22.86 0.95 2.95
N ILE A 69 -23.16 -0.07 2.14
CA ILE A 69 -23.10 0.01 0.68
C ILE A 69 -24.15 0.98 0.17
N LYS A 70 -25.39 0.86 0.65
CA LYS A 70 -26.49 1.77 0.28
C LYS A 70 -26.16 3.22 0.65
N ALA A 71 -25.76 3.44 1.90
CA ALA A 71 -25.40 4.77 2.38
C ALA A 71 -24.24 5.39 1.59
N LEU A 72 -23.23 4.60 1.21
CA LEU A 72 -22.12 5.08 0.39
C LEU A 72 -22.56 5.35 -1.06
N SER A 73 -23.41 4.51 -1.64
CA SER A 73 -23.96 4.69 -2.99
C SER A 73 -24.76 5.98 -3.10
N GLU A 74 -25.69 6.22 -2.16
CA GLU A 74 -26.49 7.45 -2.11
C GLU A 74 -25.62 8.70 -1.96
N TRP A 75 -24.57 8.62 -1.14
CA TRP A 75 -23.63 9.74 -1.01
C TRP A 75 -22.88 10.01 -2.32
N LEU A 76 -22.45 8.97 -3.04
CA LEU A 76 -21.80 9.12 -4.34
C LEU A 76 -22.74 9.66 -5.42
N GLU A 77 -24.02 9.31 -5.40
CA GLU A 77 -25.01 9.88 -6.31
C GLU A 77 -25.18 11.39 -6.10
N LYS A 78 -25.24 11.83 -4.83
CA LYS A 78 -25.29 13.27 -4.49
C LYS A 78 -24.02 14.00 -4.94
N VAL A 79 -22.86 13.37 -4.81
CA VAL A 79 -21.58 13.90 -5.33
C VAL A 79 -21.60 13.98 -6.85
N LYS A 80 -22.09 12.95 -7.56
CA LYS A 80 -22.20 12.95 -9.03
C LYS A 80 -23.14 14.03 -9.55
N ARG A 81 -24.24 14.29 -8.84
CA ARG A 81 -25.20 15.35 -9.18
C ARG A 81 -24.63 16.76 -8.96
N GLY A 82 -23.53 16.89 -8.20
CA GLY A 82 -22.91 18.17 -7.90
C GLY A 82 -23.56 18.93 -6.74
N GLU A 83 -24.46 18.28 -5.99
CA GLU A 83 -25.06 18.87 -4.77
C GLU A 83 -24.03 18.98 -3.63
N ILE A 84 -23.00 18.13 -3.66
CA ILE A 84 -22.03 17.96 -2.58
C ILE A 84 -20.61 17.96 -3.14
N VAL A 85 -19.73 18.74 -2.52
CA VAL A 85 -18.30 18.66 -2.78
C VAL A 85 -17.67 17.65 -1.81
N PRO A 86 -16.95 16.62 -2.29
CA PRO A 86 -16.28 15.68 -1.39
C PRO A 86 -15.20 16.39 -0.57
N PRO A 87 -14.91 15.90 0.65
CA PRO A 87 -13.86 16.47 1.46
C PRO A 87 -12.48 16.30 0.80
N LYS A 88 -11.49 17.02 1.30
CA LYS A 88 -10.10 16.91 0.82
C LYS A 88 -9.63 15.43 0.89
N PRO A 89 -8.80 14.99 -0.08
CA PRO A 89 -8.30 13.62 -0.11
C PRO A 89 -7.60 13.25 1.20
N THR A 90 -7.78 12.00 1.64
CA THR A 90 -7.09 11.47 2.82
C THR A 90 -5.59 11.31 2.57
N LYS A 91 -5.20 11.04 1.31
CA LYS A 91 -3.79 11.06 0.92
C LYS A 91 -3.26 12.49 0.97
N ALA A 92 -2.04 12.66 1.49
CA ALA A 92 -1.37 13.94 1.46
C ALA A 92 -1.24 14.45 0.01
N LYS A 93 -1.62 15.70 -0.23
CA LYS A 93 -1.47 16.35 -1.54
C LYS A 93 0.01 16.41 -1.96
N GLU A 94 0.91 16.58 -1.00
CA GLU A 94 2.35 16.67 -1.21
C GLU A 94 3.11 15.72 -0.27
N ALA A 95 4.02 14.92 -0.82
CA ALA A 95 4.94 14.11 -0.05
C ALA A 95 6.14 14.96 0.40
N LYS A 96 6.06 15.56 1.60
CA LYS A 96 7.19 16.27 2.20
C LYS A 96 8.26 15.28 2.65
N VAL A 97 9.26 15.01 1.80
CA VAL A 97 10.43 14.22 2.18
C VAL A 97 11.35 15.09 3.03
N LYS A 98 11.49 14.76 4.31
CA LYS A 98 12.46 15.45 5.17
C LYS A 98 13.87 15.24 4.62
N PRO A 99 14.72 16.29 4.54
CA PRO A 99 16.09 16.12 4.11
C PRO A 99 16.84 15.20 5.06
N GLN A 100 17.70 14.34 4.52
CA GLN A 100 18.50 13.42 5.33
C GLN A 100 19.56 14.19 6.11
N ARG A 101 19.20 14.67 7.31
CA ARG A 101 20.12 15.37 8.22
C ARG A 101 21.32 14.46 8.54
N ARG A 102 22.50 15.07 8.64
CA ARG A 102 23.79 14.38 8.91
C ARG A 102 24.20 13.36 7.83
N ARG A 103 23.76 13.54 6.58
CA ARG A 103 24.18 12.71 5.44
C ARG A 103 25.71 12.62 5.28
N VAL A 104 26.42 13.71 5.58
CA VAL A 104 27.88 13.79 5.58
C VAL A 104 28.48 12.89 6.68
N PHE A 105 28.10 13.13 7.94
CA PHE A 105 28.57 12.33 9.09
C PHE A 105 28.26 10.83 8.96
N LYS A 106 27.08 10.47 8.43
CA LYS A 106 26.71 9.06 8.16
C LYS A 106 27.51 8.42 7.01
N GLY A 107 28.37 9.17 6.32
CA GLY A 107 29.15 8.70 5.17
C GLY A 107 28.30 8.35 3.95
N LEU A 108 27.12 8.95 3.81
CA LEU A 108 26.16 8.64 2.72
C LEU A 108 26.31 9.56 1.50
N THR A 109 27.25 10.50 1.53
CA THR A 109 27.69 11.28 0.37
C THR A 109 28.36 10.38 -0.67
N LYS A 110 28.50 10.84 -1.91
CA LYS A 110 29.23 10.07 -2.95
C LYS A 110 30.66 9.77 -2.49
N ALA A 111 31.35 10.76 -1.92
CA ALA A 111 32.69 10.58 -1.34
C ALA A 111 32.69 9.58 -0.18
N GLY A 112 31.76 9.70 0.80
CA GLY A 112 31.68 8.75 1.92
C GLY A 112 31.38 7.32 1.49
N ARG A 113 30.47 7.13 0.52
CA ARG A 113 30.21 5.81 -0.08
C ARG A 113 31.41 5.27 -0.86
N LYS A 114 32.24 6.15 -1.44
CA LYS A 114 33.50 5.78 -2.10
C LYS A 114 34.53 5.30 -1.08
N CYS A 115 34.76 6.07 -0.01
CA CYS A 115 35.71 5.72 1.05
C CYS A 115 35.35 4.40 1.74
N ARG A 116 34.05 4.16 1.96
CA ARG A 116 33.55 2.89 2.54
C ARG A 116 33.57 1.70 1.58
N GLY A 117 34.07 1.85 0.36
CA GLY A 117 34.08 0.80 -0.65
C GLY A 117 32.70 0.42 -1.22
N LEU A 118 31.62 1.04 -0.76
CA LEU A 118 30.26 0.71 -1.21
C LEU A 118 30.04 0.95 -2.71
N LEU A 119 30.77 1.91 -3.29
CA LEU A 119 30.72 2.18 -4.74
C LEU A 119 31.55 1.20 -5.58
N SER A 120 32.65 0.67 -5.05
CA SER A 120 33.50 -0.32 -5.74
C SER A 120 32.93 -1.74 -5.60
N VAL A 121 32.56 -2.10 -4.38
CA VAL A 121 31.97 -3.40 -4.03
C VAL A 121 30.57 -3.55 -4.64
N LYS A 122 29.75 -2.49 -4.67
CA LYS A 122 28.35 -2.53 -5.14
C LYS A 122 27.60 -3.73 -4.53
N LEU A 123 27.10 -4.62 -5.38
CA LEU A 123 26.45 -5.88 -4.99
C LEU A 123 27.39 -7.10 -5.12
N ARG A 124 28.65 -6.90 -5.50
CA ARG A 124 29.56 -7.99 -5.92
C ARG A 124 29.84 -9.00 -4.80
N GLU A 125 29.85 -8.53 -3.56
CA GLU A 125 30.07 -9.39 -2.38
C GLU A 125 28.81 -10.15 -1.95
N THR A 126 27.61 -9.71 -2.36
CA THR A 126 26.36 -10.35 -1.94
C THR A 126 26.23 -11.77 -2.51
N HIS A 127 25.67 -12.68 -1.71
CA HIS A 127 25.40 -14.06 -2.14
C HIS A 127 24.51 -14.09 -3.37
N ARG A 128 23.53 -13.19 -3.45
CA ARG A 128 22.63 -13.04 -4.60
C ARG A 128 23.38 -12.73 -5.91
N TYR A 129 24.39 -11.85 -5.87
CA TYR A 129 25.22 -11.57 -7.05
C TYR A 129 26.10 -12.77 -7.42
N LYS A 130 26.73 -13.43 -6.43
CA LYS A 130 27.56 -14.63 -6.64
C LYS A 130 26.76 -15.75 -7.31
N TRP A 131 25.56 -16.05 -6.78
CA TRP A 131 24.68 -17.08 -7.33
C TRP A 131 24.19 -16.75 -8.74
N LYS A 132 23.73 -15.51 -8.99
CA LYS A 132 23.30 -15.09 -10.34
C LYS A 132 24.45 -15.15 -11.36
N ARG A 133 25.65 -14.73 -10.97
CA ARG A 133 26.85 -14.84 -11.82
C ARG A 133 27.13 -16.30 -12.17
N LYS A 134 27.07 -17.21 -11.20
CA LYS A 134 27.27 -18.66 -11.43
C LYS A 134 26.20 -19.29 -12.31
N ALA A 135 24.93 -18.92 -12.11
CA ALA A 135 23.84 -19.38 -12.98
C ALA A 135 24.06 -18.94 -14.44
N LYS A 136 24.50 -17.69 -14.66
CA LYS A 136 24.83 -17.18 -16.00
C LYS A 136 26.03 -17.91 -16.63
N GLU A 137 27.07 -18.18 -15.84
CA GLU A 137 28.25 -18.95 -16.30
C GLU A 137 27.86 -20.36 -16.77
N ARG A 138 26.98 -21.06 -16.03
CA ARG A 138 26.45 -22.40 -16.41
C ARG A 138 25.57 -22.35 -17.65
N LYS A 139 24.63 -21.39 -17.72
CA LYS A 139 23.77 -21.22 -18.91
C LYS A 139 24.59 -20.96 -20.19
N LEU A 140 25.67 -20.20 -20.07
CA LEU A 140 26.61 -19.92 -21.16
C LEU A 140 27.68 -21.01 -21.33
N LYS A 141 27.63 -22.10 -20.54
CA LYS A 141 28.60 -23.21 -20.52
C LYS A 141 30.07 -22.74 -20.46
N LYS A 142 30.40 -21.75 -19.64
CA LYS A 142 31.80 -21.31 -19.46
C LYS A 142 32.54 -22.26 -18.51
N ARG A 143 33.77 -22.70 -18.86
CA ARG A 143 34.68 -23.66 -18.15
C ARG A 143 34.49 -25.14 -18.49
N HIS A 144 34.51 -26.08 -17.52
CA HIS A 144 34.53 -27.54 -17.74
C HIS A 144 33.27 -28.08 -18.45
N GLU A 145 32.21 -27.27 -18.52
CA GLU A 145 30.98 -27.51 -19.30
C GLU A 145 31.10 -27.01 -20.76
N ALA A 146 32.11 -26.21 -21.10
CA ALA A 146 32.42 -25.87 -22.47
C ALA A 146 32.97 -27.13 -23.15
N LYS A 147 32.17 -27.74 -24.04
CA LYS A 147 32.68 -28.79 -24.94
C LYS A 147 33.91 -28.22 -25.65
N ARG A 148 35.11 -28.74 -25.35
CA ARG A 148 36.36 -28.37 -26.03
C ARG A 148 36.42 -28.88 -27.47
N ALA A 149 35.52 -29.78 -27.88
CA ALA A 149 35.60 -30.45 -29.17
C ALA A 149 34.88 -29.67 -30.28
N LYS A 150 35.65 -29.26 -31.30
CA LYS A 150 35.19 -29.22 -32.68
C LYS A 150 35.69 -30.51 -33.34
N GLY A 151 34.99 -31.62 -33.11
CA GLY A 151 35.30 -32.95 -33.63
C GLY A 151 36.29 -33.75 -32.76
N GLY A 152 35.96 -35.03 -32.53
CA GLY A 152 36.82 -36.01 -31.85
C GLY A 152 36.10 -36.82 -30.76
N HIS A 153 35.38 -37.86 -31.21
CA HIS A 153 34.64 -38.93 -30.53
C HIS A 153 33.62 -38.56 -29.43
#